data_AF-A0A2N2FUM7-F1
#
_entry.id   AF-A0A2N2FUM7-F1
#
_cell.length_a   1.000
_cell.length_b   1.000
_cell.length_c   1.000
_cell.angle_alpha   90.00
_cell.angle_beta   90.00
_cell.angle_gamma   90.00
#
_symmetry.space_group_name_H-M   'P 1'
#
loop_
_entity.id
_entity.type
_entity.pdbx_description
1 polymer ?
#
loop_
_entity_poly.entity_id
_entity_poly.type
_entity_poly.pdbx_seq_one_letter_code
_entity_poly.pdbx_strand_id
1 'polypeptide(L)'
;MSRHPKEEQLSRIAARLLKALKEEGGATFKTGEIPLRARITQVLLREEAVIEDLDRQANVLLGEHLRAAPPGIDRQKMLLMVRNKLAKEKGIPL
;
A
#
# COMPACT_ATOMS: atom_id res chain seq x y z
N MET A 1 -6.42 -14.52 20.33
CA MET A 1 -5.79 -14.23 19.03
C MET A 1 -5.84 -12.73 18.81
N SER A 2 -4.74 -12.02 19.07
CA SER A 2 -4.69 -10.58 18.84
C SER A 2 -4.61 -10.34 17.34
N ARG A 3 -5.70 -9.88 16.72
CA ARG A 3 -5.68 -9.43 15.32
C ARG A 3 -4.76 -8.22 15.24
N HIS A 4 -3.92 -8.15 14.20
CA HIS A 4 -3.06 -6.99 13.99
C HIS A 4 -3.93 -5.73 13.85
N PRO A 5 -3.61 -4.62 14.54
CA PRO A 5 -4.42 -3.40 14.51
C PRO A 5 -4.64 -2.87 13.08
N LYS A 6 -3.68 -3.14 12.19
CA LYS A 6 -3.73 -2.76 10.78
C LYS A 6 -4.72 -3.61 9.96
N GLU A 7 -4.79 -4.92 10.21
CA GLU A 7 -5.77 -5.79 9.55
C GLU A 7 -7.20 -5.40 9.91
N GLU A 8 -7.45 -5.02 11.17
CA GLU A 8 -8.76 -4.53 11.60
C GLU A 8 -9.11 -3.19 10.94
N GLN A 9 -8.14 -2.28 10.77
CA GLN A 9 -8.33 -1.03 10.04
C GLN A 9 -8.71 -1.29 8.58
N LEU A 10 -7.97 -2.16 7.88
CA LEU A 10 -8.25 -2.51 6.49
C LEU A 10 -9.59 -3.22 6.34
N SER A 11 -9.98 -4.07 7.30
CA SER A 11 -11.29 -4.71 7.35
C SER A 11 -12.44 -3.70 7.52
N ARG A 12 -12.24 -2.65 8.33
CA ARG A 12 -13.22 -1.54 8.44
C ARG A 12 -13.33 -0.74 7.15
N ILE A 13 -12.21 -0.51 6.46
CA ILE A 13 -12.20 0.16 5.14
C ILE A 13 -12.95 -0.70 4.12
N ALA A 14 -12.66 -2.01 4.06
CA ALA A 14 -13.34 -2.95 3.19
C ALA A 14 -14.86 -2.96 3.43
N ALA A 15 -15.30 -2.91 4.69
CA ALA A 15 -16.72 -2.81 5.04
C ALA A 15 -17.36 -1.50 4.53
N ARG A 16 -16.67 -0.35 4.69
CA ARG A 16 -17.16 0.95 4.19
C ARG A 16 -17.24 0.98 2.67
N LEU A 17 -16.25 0.42 1.98
CA LEU A 17 -16.24 0.32 0.52
C LEU A 17 -17.42 -0.52 0.03
N LEU A 18 -17.67 -1.69 0.64
CA LEU A 18 -18.81 -2.53 0.29
C LEU A 18 -20.14 -1.82 0.53
N LYS A 19 -20.26 -1.08 1.64
CA LYS A 19 -21.45 -0.28 1.94
C LYS A 19 -21.68 0.78 0.86
N ALA A 20 -20.67 1.56 0.51
CA ALA A 20 -20.76 2.59 -0.53
C ALA A 20 -21.11 1.97 -1.90
N LEU A 21 -20.50 0.84 -2.26
CA LEU A 21 -20.83 0.15 -3.51
C LEU A 21 -22.28 -0.33 -3.57
N LYS A 22 -22.86 -0.77 -2.45
CA LYS A 22 -24.28 -1.17 -2.38
C LYS A 22 -25.22 0.04 -2.42
N GLU A 23 -24.96 1.03 -1.58
CA GLU A 23 -25.89 2.13 -1.32
C GLU A 23 -25.81 3.23 -2.38
N GLU A 24 -24.62 3.56 -2.85
CA GLU A 24 -24.38 4.66 -3.80
C GLU A 24 -24.12 4.13 -5.20
N GLY A 25 -23.39 3.00 -5.31
CA GLY A 25 -23.03 2.39 -6.60
C GLY A 25 -24.10 1.47 -7.20
N GLY A 26 -25.18 1.17 -6.46
CA GLY A 26 -26.24 0.26 -6.89
C GLY A 26 -25.78 -1.19 -7.13
N ALA A 27 -24.62 -1.58 -6.60
CA ALA A 27 -24.03 -2.88 -6.87
C ALA A 27 -24.82 -4.00 -6.21
N THR A 28 -25.17 -5.02 -6.99
CA THR A 28 -25.72 -6.29 -6.47
C THR A 28 -24.63 -7.35 -6.47
N PHE A 29 -24.37 -7.93 -5.30
CA PHE A 29 -23.34 -8.95 -5.17
C PHE A 29 -23.95 -10.35 -5.24
N LYS A 30 -23.38 -11.21 -6.10
CA LYS A 30 -23.74 -12.62 -6.20
C LYS A 30 -23.28 -13.44 -4.98
N THR A 31 -22.30 -12.92 -4.25
CA THR A 31 -21.69 -13.55 -3.08
C THR A 31 -22.07 -12.79 -1.82
N GLY A 32 -22.16 -13.49 -0.68
CA GLY A 32 -22.40 -12.86 0.62
C GLY A 32 -21.33 -11.81 0.98
N GLU A 33 -21.69 -10.89 1.86
CA GLU A 33 -20.84 -9.75 2.23
C GLU A 33 -19.56 -10.17 2.97
N ILE A 34 -19.63 -11.21 3.81
CA ILE A 34 -18.50 -11.70 4.60
C ILE A 34 -17.31 -12.14 3.72
N PRO A 35 -17.48 -13.07 2.76
CA PRO A 35 -16.37 -13.49 1.89
C PRO A 35 -15.89 -12.36 0.97
N LEU A 36 -16.77 -11.46 0.53
CA LEU A 36 -16.38 -10.26 -0.22
C LEU A 36 -15.49 -9.33 0.60
N ARG A 37 -15.88 -9.04 1.84
CA ARG A 37 -15.09 -8.21 2.76
C ARG A 37 -13.73 -8.85 3.01
N ALA A 38 -13.71 -10.16 3.30
CA ALA A 38 -12.46 -10.89 3.50
C ALA A 38 -11.55 -10.80 2.26
N ARG A 39 -12.11 -10.93 1.05
CA ARG A 39 -11.34 -10.84 -0.19
C ARG A 39 -10.77 -9.43 -0.41
N ILE A 40 -11.56 -8.39 -0.18
CA ILE A 40 -11.09 -6.99 -0.30
C ILE A 40 -9.98 -6.74 0.72
N THR A 41 -10.16 -7.15 1.98
CA THR A 41 -9.12 -7.01 3.01
C THR A 41 -7.83 -7.71 2.62
N GLN A 42 -7.90 -8.92 2.04
CA GLN A 42 -6.72 -9.63 1.55
C GLN A 42 -6.00 -8.89 0.41
N VAL A 43 -6.76 -8.31 -0.53
CA VAL A 43 -6.18 -7.50 -1.61
C VAL A 43 -5.47 -6.29 -1.02
N LEU A 44 -6.13 -5.54 -0.13
CA LEU A 44 -5.54 -4.38 0.54
C LEU A 44 -4.28 -4.73 1.34
N LEU A 45 -4.27 -5.85 2.06
CA LEU A 45 -3.09 -6.33 2.78
C LEU A 45 -1.93 -6.66 1.84
N ARG A 46 -2.22 -7.25 0.68
CA ARG A 46 -1.20 -7.57 -0.31
C ARG A 46 -0.60 -6.30 -0.91
N GLU A 47 -1.43 -5.36 -1.31
CA GLU A 47 -0.97 -4.07 -1.86
C GLU A 47 -0.13 -3.30 -0.82
N GLU A 48 -0.57 -3.30 0.44
CA GLU A 48 0.19 -2.69 1.52
C GLU A 48 1.57 -3.33 1.69
N ALA A 49 1.66 -4.68 1.66
CA ALA A 49 2.93 -5.38 1.76
C ALA A 49 3.87 -5.06 0.60
N VAL A 50 3.33 -4.85 -0.61
CA VAL A 50 4.10 -4.40 -1.78
C VAL A 50 4.65 -3.00 -1.57
N ILE A 51 3.85 -2.08 -1.03
CA ILE A 51 4.27 -0.70 -0.73
C ILE A 51 5.32 -0.68 0.39
N GLU A 52 5.12 -1.43 1.47
CA GLU A 52 6.08 -1.54 2.58
C GLU A 52 7.43 -2.12 2.12
N ASP A 53 7.40 -3.09 1.21
CA ASP A 53 8.60 -3.66 0.61
C ASP A 53 9.31 -2.67 -0.33
N LEU A 54 8.55 -1.91 -1.12
CA LEU A 54 9.07 -0.83 -1.96
C LEU A 54 9.78 0.23 -1.12
N ASP A 55 9.17 0.68 -0.01
CA ASP A 55 9.75 1.67 0.89
C ASP A 55 11.03 1.13 1.54
N ARG A 56 11.06 -0.16 1.93
CA ARG A 56 12.27 -0.79 2.47
C ARG A 56 13.40 -0.78 1.45
N GLN A 57 13.13 -1.20 0.22
CA GLN A 57 14.12 -1.20 -0.87
C GLN A 57 14.61 0.22 -1.21
N ALA A 58 13.70 1.20 -1.25
CA ALA A 58 14.05 2.59 -1.51
C ALA A 58 14.99 3.15 -0.42
N ASN A 59 14.79 2.77 0.84
CA ASN A 59 15.69 3.17 1.93
C ASN A 59 17.09 2.53 1.82
N VAL A 60 17.18 1.27 1.37
CA VAL A 60 18.47 0.61 1.12
C VAL A 60 19.24 1.35 0.02
N LEU A 61 18.59 1.57 -1.13
CA LEU A 61 19.18 2.28 -2.27
C LEU A 61 19.58 3.72 -1.93
N LEU A 62 18.73 4.43 -1.15
CA LEU A 62 19.08 5.75 -0.64
C LEU A 62 20.37 5.71 0.18
N GLY A 63 20.55 4.70 1.03
CA GLY A 63 21.76 4.53 1.84
C GLY A 63 23.02 4.37 0.98
N GLU A 64 22.93 3.64 -0.12
CA GLU A 64 24.02 3.49 -1.09
C GLU A 64 24.33 4.81 -1.82
N HIS A 65 23.30 5.51 -2.28
CA HIS A 65 23.45 6.80 -2.97
C HIS A 65 24.01 7.90 -2.07
N LEU A 66 23.60 7.96 -0.80
CA LEU A 66 24.10 8.97 0.15
C LEU A 66 25.58 8.79 0.48
N ARG A 67 26.14 7.58 0.39
CA ARG A 67 27.59 7.36 0.59
C ARG A 67 28.43 7.96 -0.53
N ALA A 68 27.88 8.03 -1.73
CA ALA A 68 28.53 8.63 -2.90
C ALA A 68 28.09 10.08 -3.14
N ALA A 69 27.20 10.63 -2.31
CA ALA A 69 26.60 11.94 -2.51
C ALA A 69 27.52 13.08 -2.05
N PRO A 70 27.56 14.21 -2.78
CA PRO A 70 28.17 15.43 -2.27
C PRO A 70 27.43 15.96 -1.03
N PRO A 71 28.12 16.74 -0.17
CA PRO A 71 27.50 17.36 0.98
C PRO A 71 26.39 18.34 0.56
N GLY A 72 25.31 18.42 1.35
CA GLY A 72 24.18 19.33 1.10
C GLY A 72 23.00 18.74 0.32
N ILE A 73 23.02 17.42 0.01
CA ILE A 73 21.87 16.76 -0.61
C ILE A 73 20.69 16.66 0.37
N ASP A 74 19.51 17.02 -0.14
CA ASP A 74 18.23 16.83 0.53
C ASP A 74 17.83 15.34 0.50
N ARG A 75 17.99 14.70 1.65
CA ARG A 75 17.67 13.28 1.86
C ARG A 75 16.22 12.94 1.52
N GLN A 76 15.27 13.81 1.84
CA GLN A 76 13.86 13.54 1.62
C GLN A 76 13.53 13.57 0.13
N LYS A 77 14.06 14.56 -0.61
CA LYS A 77 13.91 14.61 -2.06
C LYS A 77 14.54 13.40 -2.74
N MET A 78 15.75 13.00 -2.31
CA MET A 78 16.41 11.83 -2.87
C MET A 78 15.64 10.54 -2.59
N LEU A 79 15.09 10.37 -1.39
CA LEU A 79 14.22 9.24 -1.06
C LEU A 79 13.01 9.18 -1.99
N LEU A 80 12.32 10.31 -2.19
CA LEU A 80 11.15 10.40 -3.07
C LEU A 80 11.52 10.01 -4.51
N MET A 81 12.65 10.50 -5.01
CA MET A 81 13.14 10.18 -6.35
C MET A 81 13.44 8.68 -6.51
N VAL A 82 14.16 8.10 -5.55
CA VAL A 82 14.49 6.67 -5.55
C VAL A 82 13.22 5.81 -5.49
N ARG A 83 12.28 6.16 -4.60
CA ARG A 83 10.99 5.46 -4.47
C ARG A 83 10.19 5.50 -5.77
N ASN A 84 10.04 6.68 -6.37
CA ASN A 84 9.28 6.85 -7.61
C ASN A 84 9.93 6.09 -8.79
N LYS A 85 11.25 6.10 -8.87
CA LYS A 85 11.98 5.33 -9.90
C LYS A 85 11.76 3.83 -9.71
N LEU A 86 11.92 3.34 -8.49
CA LEU A 86 11.76 1.92 -8.16
C LEU A 86 10.32 1.44 -8.40
N ALA A 87 9.32 2.25 -8.07
CA ALA A 87 7.92 1.96 -8.37
C ALA A 87 7.67 1.82 -9.86
N LYS A 88 8.19 2.75 -10.67
CA LYS A 88 8.08 2.72 -12.13
C LYS A 88 8.73 1.47 -12.72
N GLU A 89 9.92 1.09 -12.24
CA GLU A 89 10.63 -0.11 -12.69
C GLU A 89 9.89 -1.41 -12.35
N LYS A 90 9.23 -1.45 -11.19
CA LYS A 90 8.46 -2.62 -10.73
C LYS A 90 7.01 -2.63 -11.21
N GLY A 91 6.56 -1.59 -11.92
CA GLY A 91 5.17 -1.45 -12.35
C GLY A 91 4.18 -1.25 -11.19
N ILE A 92 4.63 -0.70 -10.06
CA ILE A 92 3.80 -0.42 -8.89
C ILE A 92 3.19 0.99 -9.06
N PRO A 93 1.85 1.13 -9.03
CA PRO A 93 1.22 2.45 -9.05
C PRO A 93 1.42 3.15 -7.69
N LEU A 94 1.94 4.37 -7.72
CA LEU A 94 2.11 5.27 -6.56
C LEU A 94 1.27 6.54 -6.71
#